data_AF-A0A392UKH9-F1
#
_entry.id   AF-A0A392UKH9-F1
#
_cell.length_a   1.000
_cell.length_b   1.000
_cell.length_c   1.000
_cell.angle_alpha   90.00
_cell.angle_beta   90.00
_cell.angle_gamma   90.00
#
_symmetry.space_group_name_H-M   'P 1'
#
loop_
_entity.id
_entity.type
_entity.pdbx_description
1 polymer ?
#
loop_
_entity_poly.entity_id
_entity_poly.type
_entity_poly.pdbx_seq_one_letter_code
_entity_poly.pdbx_strand_id
1 'polypeptide(L)' 'MILEEGHRSNPSIHPGVTKMYQDLKKMLWWPGMKKETAEFVYACLTCQKSK' A
#
# COMPACT_ATOMS: atom_id res chain seq x y z
N MET A 1 -8.64 5.23 4.82
CA MET A 1 -9.15 6.07 3.71
C MET A 1 -8.27 6.00 2.47
N ILE A 2 -7.15 6.73 2.28
CA ILE A 2 -6.37 6.65 1.01
C ILE A 2 -5.56 5.34 0.87
N LEU A 3 -4.82 4.95 1.91
CA LEU A 3 -4.04 3.70 1.92
C LEU A 3 -4.95 2.47 1.82
N GLU A 4 -6.09 2.53 2.49
CA GLU A 4 -7.10 1.48 2.49
C GLU A 4 -7.84 1.37 1.16
N GLU A 5 -8.19 2.50 0.53
CA GLU A 5 -8.77 2.52 -0.82
C GLU A 5 -7.78 1.98 -1.85
N GLY A 6 -6.51 2.43 -1.82
CA GLY A 6 -5.45 1.93 -2.69
C GLY A 6 -5.17 0.43 -2.50
N HIS A 7 -5.33 -0.07 -1.27
CA HIS A 7 -5.18 -1.48 -0.95
C HIS A 7 -6.40 -2.32 -1.38
N ARG A 8 -7.62 -1.79 -1.32
CA ARG A 8 -8.86 -2.52 -1.70
C ARG A 8 -9.21 -2.42 -3.18
N SER A 9 -8.80 -1.34 -3.85
CA SER A 9 -9.17 -1.04 -5.24
C SER A 9 -8.50 -1.91 -6.30
N ASN A 10 -7.48 -2.70 -5.94
CA ASN A 10 -6.78 -3.57 -6.89
C ASN A 10 -6.85 -5.06 -6.47
N PRO A 11 -7.61 -5.92 -7.19
CA PRO A 11 -7.75 -7.34 -6.86
C PRO A 11 -6.52 -8.19 -7.23
N SER A 12 -5.46 -7.58 -7.77
CA SER A 12 -4.17 -8.23 -8.00
C SER A 12 -3.52 -8.50 -6.64
N ILE A 13 -3.69 -9.73 -6.12
CA ILE A 13 -2.86 -10.40 -5.09
C ILE A 13 -1.98 -9.40 -4.32
N HIS A 14 -2.48 -8.95 -3.16
CA HIS A 14 -1.86 -7.97 -2.26
C HIS A 14 -0.67 -7.21 -2.84
N PRO A 15 -0.87 -6.00 -3.39
CA PRO A 15 0.24 -5.20 -3.89
C PRO A 15 1.20 -4.95 -2.72
N GLY A 16 2.39 -5.56 -2.79
CA GLY A 16 3.44 -5.31 -1.80
C GLY A 16 3.77 -3.81 -1.75
N VAL A 17 4.50 -3.42 -0.70
CA VAL A 17 4.86 -2.01 -0.39
C VAL A 17 5.25 -1.20 -1.62
N THR A 18 6.05 -1.79 -2.51
CA THR A 18 6.56 -1.14 -3.73
C THR A 18 5.43 -0.74 -4.69
N LYS A 19 4.49 -1.64 -4.98
CA LYS A 19 3.41 -1.37 -5.94
C LYS A 19 2.44 -0.34 -5.37
N MET A 20 2.04 -0.52 -4.11
CA MET A 20 1.16 0.43 -3.43
C MET A 20 1.78 1.84 -3.36
N TYR A 21 3.07 1.95 -3.04
CA TYR A 21 3.77 3.23 -3.04
C TYR A 21 3.81 3.87 -4.43
N GLN A 22 4.12 3.10 -5.47
CA GLN A 22 4.17 3.59 -6.85
C GLN A 22 2.81 4.08 -7.35
N ASP A 23 1.74 3.35 -7.06
CA ASP A 23 0.40 3.72 -7.52
C ASP A 23 -0.11 4.96 -6.80
N LEU A 24 0.10 5.07 -5.49
CA LEU A 24 -0.23 6.28 -4.74
C LEU A 24 0.60 7.47 -5.22
N LYS A 25 1.91 7.28 -5.49
CA LYS A 25 2.81 8.37 -5.92
C LYS A 25 2.42 8.98 -7.27
N LYS A 26 1.71 8.24 -8.13
CA LYS A 26 1.22 8.75 -9.43
C LYS A 26 0.13 9.80 -9.27
N MET A 27 -0.64 9.74 -8.19
CA MET A 27 -1.81 10.60 -7.99
C MET A 27 -1.65 11.57 -6.82
N LEU A 28 -0.81 11.23 -5.84
CA LEU A 28 -0.68 11.95 -4.58
C LEU A 28 0.79 11.98 -4.12
N TRP A 29 1.15 13.00 -3.35
CA TRP A 29 2.46 13.09 -2.71
C TRP A 29 2.35 13.72 -1.33
N TRP A 30 3.06 13.15 -0.35
CA TRP A 30 3.21 13.75 0.97
C TRP A 30 4.52 13.31 1.66
N PRO A 31 5.06 14.12 2.60
CA PRO A 31 6.20 13.72 3.41
C PRO A 31 5.90 12.45 4.20
N GLY A 32 6.81 11.47 4.17
CA GLY A 32 6.63 10.21 4.92
C GLY A 32 5.83 9.12 4.20
N MET A 33 5.24 9.40 3.04
CA MET A 33 4.41 8.49 2.25
C MET A 33 4.97 7.06 2.08
N LYS A 34 6.28 6.94 1.80
CA LYS A 34 6.93 5.63 1.65
C LYS A 34 6.94 4.84 2.96
N LYS A 35 7.21 5.52 4.09
CA LYS A 35 7.25 4.92 5.43
C LYS A 35 5.84 4.48 5.85
N GLU A 36 4.86 5.36 5.70
CA GLU A 36 3.46 5.05 6.05
C GLU A 36 2.89 3.91 5.20
N THR A 37 3.23 3.85 3.90
CA THR A 37 2.84 2.72 3.04
C THR A 37 3.46 1.41 3.53
N ALA A 38 4.73 1.44 3.94
CA ALA A 38 5.41 0.26 4.46
C ALA A 38 4.79 -0.23 5.79
N GLU A 39 4.51 0.69 6.72
CA GLU A 39 3.87 0.39 7.99
C GLU A 39 2.46 -0.18 7.79
N PHE A 40 1.68 0.40 6.88
CA PHE A 40 0.33 -0.08 6.56
C PHE A 40 0.32 -1.50 5.98
N VAL A 41 1.17 -1.77 4.98
CA VAL A 41 1.31 -3.11 4.40
C VAL A 41 1.87 -4.10 5.41
N TYR A 42 2.77 -3.67 6.30
CA TYR A 42 3.32 -4.53 7.35
C TYR A 42 2.26 -4.92 8.38
N ALA A 43 1.36 -4.00 8.74
CA ALA A 43 0.24 -4.26 9.64
C ALA A 43 -0.85 -5.15 9.00
N CYS A 44 -0.87 -5.30 7.67
CA CYS A 44 -1.87 -6.10 6.99
C CYS A 44 -1.58 -7.60 7.10
N LEU A 45 -2.40 -8.30 7.88
CA LEU A 45 -2.28 -9.76 8.08
C LEU A 45 -2.36 -10.55 6.77
N THR A 46 -3.17 -10.08 5.82
CA THR A 46 -3.32 -10.75 4.53
C THR A 46 -2.10 -10.51 3.63
N CYS A 47 -1.53 -9.28 3.62
CA CYS A 47 -0.22 -9.03 2.98
C CYS A 47 0.88 -9.92 3.57
N GLN A 48 0.91 -10.12 4.89
CA GLN A 48 1.92 -10.92 5.56
C GLN A 48 1.80 -12.41 5.25
N LYS A 49 0.57 -12.91 5.07
CA LYS A 49 0.30 -14.32 4.69
C LYS A 49 0.65 -14.61 3.22
N SER A 50 0.68 -13.59 2.37
CA SER A 50 1.00 -13.70 0.94
C SER A 50 2.48 -13.44 0.62
N LYS A 51 3.36 -13.41 1.63
CA LYS A 51 4.81 -13.38 1.44
C LYS A 51 5.35 -14.68 0.86
#